data_AF-H2YNM2-F1
#
_entry.id   AF-H2YNM2-F1
#
_cell.length_a   1.000
_cell.length_b   1.000
_cell.length_c   1.000
_cell.angle_alpha   90.00
_cell.angle_beta   90.00
_cell.angle_gamma   90.00
#
_symmetry.space_group_name_H-M   'P 1'
#
loop_
_entity.id
_entity.type
_entity.pdbx_description
1 polymer ?
#
loop_
_entity_poly.entity_id
_entity_poly.type
_entity_poly.pdbx_seq_one_letter_code
_entity_poly.pdbx_strand_id
1 'polypeptide(L)'
;LRQFELPNPKNDDHQIYQSQLGQVVAAELKTDLETVEVRYLHYGCYCGLGGAGVAVDATDRCCEVHDKCYGGINDPNPLHLYSDAYKYKFHFNKENNNKIECVDDISSIERKKCDCDKRIAECFLAAQSTYSESNLNIRDLPQCQSTIMK
;
A
#
# COMPACT_ATOMS: atom_id res chain seq x y z
N LEU A 1 17.64 -7.91 -13.83
CA LEU A 1 16.83 -6.98 -13.01
C LEU A 1 16.19 -7.73 -11.82
N ARG A 2 16.99 -8.49 -11.04
CA ARG A 2 16.56 -9.17 -9.82
C ARG A 2 17.23 -8.49 -8.62
N GLN A 3 16.82 -7.27 -8.31
CA GLN A 3 17.35 -6.51 -7.16
C GLN A 3 16.32 -6.31 -6.04
N PHE A 4 15.12 -6.88 -6.17
CA PHE A 4 14.02 -6.64 -5.22
C PHE A 4 13.38 -7.91 -4.65
N GLU A 5 14.05 -9.07 -4.74
CA GLU A 5 13.76 -10.17 -3.82
C GLU A 5 14.33 -9.80 -2.44
N LEU A 6 13.66 -8.88 -1.74
CA LEU A 6 13.94 -8.68 -0.32
C LEU A 6 13.38 -9.89 0.42
N PRO A 7 14.18 -10.56 1.26
CA PRO A 7 13.75 -11.77 1.92
C PRO A 7 12.50 -11.46 2.75
N ASN A 8 11.54 -12.39 2.74
CA ASN A 8 10.42 -12.36 3.68
C ASN A 8 10.94 -11.99 5.07
N PRO A 9 10.32 -11.02 5.76
CA PRO A 9 10.81 -10.58 7.05
C PRO A 9 11.08 -11.77 7.95
N LYS A 10 12.29 -11.82 8.50
CA LYS A 10 12.65 -12.88 9.45
C LYS A 10 12.09 -12.51 10.81
N ASN A 11 11.90 -13.50 11.68
CA ASN A 11 11.55 -13.25 13.08
C ASN A 11 12.75 -12.67 13.85
N ASP A 12 13.14 -11.44 13.50
CA ASP A 12 14.22 -10.68 14.10
C ASP A 12 13.78 -9.23 14.27
N ASP A 13 13.36 -8.91 15.50
CA ASP A 13 12.86 -7.58 15.88
C ASP A 13 13.92 -6.46 15.81
N HIS A 14 15.19 -6.81 15.59
CA HIS A 14 16.30 -5.84 15.46
C HIS A 14 16.57 -5.45 14.01
N GLN A 15 16.04 -6.19 13.03
CA GLN A 15 16.28 -5.90 11.62
C GLN A 15 15.48 -4.67 11.18
N ILE A 16 16.19 -3.67 10.67
CA ILE A 16 15.60 -2.50 10.00
C ILE A 16 15.62 -2.77 8.49
N TYR A 17 14.48 -2.62 7.86
CA TYR A 17 14.29 -2.70 6.42
C TYR A 17 14.18 -1.30 5.83
N GLN A 18 14.62 -1.14 4.58
CA GLN A 18 14.43 0.08 3.81
C GLN A 18 13.70 -0.29 2.51
N SER A 19 12.48 0.22 2.33
CA SER A 19 11.63 -0.20 1.20
C SER A 19 10.50 0.78 0.90
N GLN A 20 9.52 0.32 0.11
CA GLN A 20 8.33 1.06 -0.31
C GLN A 20 7.06 0.19 -0.15
N LEU A 21 5.92 0.72 -0.60
CA LEU A 21 4.57 0.16 -0.46
C LEU A 21 4.49 -1.34 -0.76
N GLY A 22 4.98 -1.77 -1.94
CA GLY A 22 4.81 -3.15 -2.40
C GLY A 22 5.36 -4.18 -1.41
N GLN A 23 6.52 -3.89 -0.80
CA GLN A 23 7.15 -4.79 0.17
C GLN A 23 6.45 -4.79 1.52
N VAL A 24 5.94 -3.64 1.97
CA VAL A 24 5.16 -3.56 3.22
C VAL A 24 3.87 -4.37 3.09
N VAL A 25 3.18 -4.28 1.95
CA VAL A 25 1.99 -5.08 1.66
C VAL A 25 2.33 -6.57 1.55
N ALA A 26 3.40 -6.92 0.84
CA ALA A 26 3.83 -8.32 0.68
C ALA A 26 4.12 -8.97 2.03
N ALA A 27 4.82 -8.25 2.91
CA ALA A 27 5.13 -8.68 4.27
C ALA A 27 3.88 -8.90 5.12
N GLU A 28 2.94 -7.95 5.11
CA GLU A 28 1.69 -8.03 5.89
C GLU A 28 0.81 -9.18 5.43
N LEU A 29 0.63 -9.33 4.12
CA LEU A 29 -0.21 -10.36 3.50
C LEU A 29 0.48 -11.73 3.39
N LYS A 30 1.75 -11.85 3.79
CA LYS A 30 2.55 -13.08 3.71
C LYS A 30 2.62 -13.62 2.28
N THR A 31 2.88 -12.74 1.32
CA THR A 31 2.97 -13.03 -0.11
C THR A 31 4.24 -12.40 -0.72
N ASP A 32 4.43 -12.50 -2.02
CA ASP A 32 5.56 -11.91 -2.74
C ASP A 32 5.18 -10.63 -3.51
N LEU A 33 6.20 -9.88 -3.94
CA LEU A 33 6.00 -8.59 -4.63
C LEU A 33 5.25 -8.76 -5.96
N GLU A 34 5.52 -9.84 -6.70
CA GLU A 34 4.84 -10.14 -7.97
C GLU A 34 3.34 -10.34 -7.74
N THR A 35 2.96 -11.06 -6.69
CA THR A 35 1.55 -11.25 -6.30
C THR A 35 0.91 -9.93 -5.91
N VAL A 36 1.61 -9.05 -5.18
CA VAL A 36 1.10 -7.73 -4.82
C VAL A 36 0.85 -6.88 -6.07
N GLU A 37 1.82 -6.84 -6.99
CA GLU A 37 1.72 -6.08 -8.23
C GLU A 37 0.52 -6.56 -9.08
N VAL A 38 0.39 -7.87 -9.30
CA VAL A 38 -0.67 -8.43 -10.14
C VAL A 38 -2.06 -8.26 -9.51
N ARG A 39 -2.17 -8.35 -8.17
CA ARG A 39 -3.47 -8.32 -7.48
C ARG A 39 -3.98 -6.93 -7.13
N TYR A 40 -3.10 -5.96 -6.90
CA TYR A 40 -3.52 -4.67 -6.36
C TYR A 40 -3.21 -3.48 -7.26
N LEU A 41 -2.20 -3.53 -8.16
CA LEU A 41 -1.79 -2.34 -8.92
C LEU A 41 -2.87 -1.78 -9.88
N HIS A 42 -3.79 -2.64 -10.33
CA HIS A 42 -4.87 -2.28 -11.26
C HIS A 42 -6.24 -2.73 -10.72
N TYR A 43 -6.40 -2.73 -9.40
CA TYR A 43 -7.63 -3.16 -8.75
C TYR A 43 -8.61 -1.99 -8.58
N GLY A 44 -9.86 -2.20 -8.98
CA GLY A 44 -10.95 -1.25 -8.77
C GLY A 44 -10.73 0.08 -9.48
N CYS A 45 -11.22 1.15 -8.85
CA CYS A 45 -11.12 2.50 -9.37
C CYS A 45 -9.87 3.23 -8.86
N TYR A 46 -9.37 2.90 -7.66
CA TYR A 46 -8.35 3.66 -6.94
C TYR A 46 -6.99 2.97 -6.87
N CYS A 47 -6.91 1.64 -6.77
CA CYS A 47 -5.60 1.01 -6.57
C CYS A 47 -4.69 1.19 -7.80
N GLY A 48 -3.57 1.87 -7.63
CA GLY A 48 -2.62 2.25 -8.69
C GLY A 48 -2.39 3.76 -8.76
N LEU A 49 -1.91 4.26 -9.91
CA LEU A 49 -1.75 5.71 -10.09
C LEU A 49 -3.09 6.40 -10.39
N GLY A 50 -3.42 7.41 -9.60
CA GLY A 50 -4.67 8.18 -9.72
C GLY A 50 -5.86 7.46 -9.10
N GLY A 51 -7.07 7.95 -9.35
CA GLY A 51 -8.29 7.34 -8.81
C GLY A 51 -9.46 8.31 -8.87
N ALA A 52 -10.65 7.80 -9.20
CA ALA A 52 -11.87 8.59 -9.30
C ALA A 52 -13.12 7.71 -9.15
N GLY A 53 -14.28 8.35 -9.06
CA GLY A 53 -15.56 7.64 -9.00
C GLY A 53 -15.87 7.11 -7.60
N VAL A 54 -16.38 5.89 -7.53
CA VAL A 54 -16.79 5.23 -6.27
C VAL A 54 -16.03 3.94 -6.10
N ALA A 55 -15.35 3.77 -4.96
CA ALA A 55 -14.63 2.54 -4.65
C ALA A 55 -15.57 1.33 -4.69
N VAL A 56 -15.19 0.30 -5.44
CA VAL A 56 -16.10 -0.82 -5.79
C VAL A 56 -16.28 -1.86 -4.68
N ASP A 57 -15.34 -1.92 -3.73
CA ASP A 57 -15.41 -2.76 -2.54
C ASP A 57 -14.47 -2.26 -1.42
N ALA A 58 -14.28 -3.07 -0.38
CA ALA A 58 -13.41 -2.74 0.74
C ALA A 58 -11.93 -2.63 0.36
N THR A 59 -11.43 -3.46 -0.56
CA THR A 59 -10.05 -3.41 -1.04
C THR A 59 -9.80 -2.10 -1.79
N ASP A 60 -10.69 -1.75 -2.71
CA ASP A 60 -10.60 -0.50 -3.48
C ASP A 60 -10.74 0.73 -2.57
N ARG A 61 -11.55 0.63 -1.51
CA ARG A 61 -11.67 1.69 -0.49
C ARG A 61 -10.36 1.89 0.27
N CYS A 62 -9.59 0.83 0.53
CA CYS A 62 -8.26 0.95 1.15
C CYS A 62 -7.34 1.83 0.27
N CYS A 63 -7.40 1.65 -1.05
CA CYS A 63 -6.63 2.44 -1.99
C CYS A 63 -7.08 3.91 -2.04
N GLU A 64 -8.39 4.18 -2.03
CA GLU A 64 -8.90 5.55 -1.94
C GLU A 64 -8.41 6.29 -0.68
N VAL A 65 -8.37 5.59 0.46
CA VAL A 65 -7.85 6.15 1.72
C VAL A 65 -6.35 6.37 1.64
N HIS A 66 -5.62 5.46 1.00
CA HIS A 66 -4.18 5.57 0.78
C HIS A 66 -3.84 6.78 -0.12
N ASP A 67 -4.56 6.97 -1.23
CA ASP A 67 -4.41 8.14 -2.10
C ASP A 67 -4.63 9.44 -1.33
N LYS A 68 -5.67 9.50 -0.48
CA LYS A 68 -5.92 10.65 0.39
C LYS A 68 -4.81 10.86 1.40
N CYS A 69 -4.23 9.78 1.92
CA CYS A 69 -3.11 9.85 2.87
C CYS A 69 -1.88 10.45 2.17
N TYR A 70 -1.50 9.93 1.01
CA TYR A 70 -0.38 10.44 0.21
C TYR A 70 -0.61 11.88 -0.27
N GLY A 71 -1.83 12.21 -0.73
CA GLY A 71 -2.19 13.56 -1.16
C GLY A 71 -2.18 14.60 -0.03
N GLY A 72 -2.21 14.17 1.23
CA GLY A 72 -2.05 15.03 2.40
C GLY A 72 -0.59 15.29 2.81
N ILE A 73 0.38 14.62 2.19
CA ILE A 73 1.79 14.81 2.49
C ILE A 73 2.31 16.02 1.70
N ASN A 74 2.57 17.12 2.41
CA ASN A 74 3.21 18.29 1.84
C ASN A 74 4.71 18.04 1.61
N ASP A 75 5.08 17.75 0.36
CA ASP A 75 6.47 17.61 -0.09
C ASP A 75 6.79 18.70 -1.14
N PRO A 76 7.86 19.50 -0.96
CA PRO A 76 8.31 20.44 -1.99
C PRO A 76 8.78 19.77 -3.29
N ASN A 77 9.09 18.46 -3.27
CA ASN A 77 9.39 17.66 -4.45
C ASN A 77 8.48 16.41 -4.52
N PRO A 78 7.38 16.47 -5.30
CA PRO A 78 6.43 15.36 -5.43
C PRO A 78 7.06 14.04 -5.90
N LEU A 79 8.21 14.08 -6.58
CA LEU A 79 8.88 12.86 -7.03
C LEU A 79 9.41 12.03 -5.86
N HIS A 80 9.84 12.67 -4.76
CA HIS A 80 10.33 11.97 -3.56
C HIS A 80 9.26 11.09 -2.91
N LEU A 81 7.99 11.50 -3.01
CA LEU A 81 6.87 10.69 -2.52
C LEU A 81 6.78 9.33 -3.22
N TYR A 82 7.26 9.21 -4.47
CA TYR A 82 7.18 7.97 -5.24
C TYR A 82 8.54 7.28 -5.44
N SER A 83 9.67 7.97 -5.22
CA SER A 83 11.01 7.39 -5.41
C SER A 83 11.70 6.95 -4.13
N ASP A 84 11.44 7.65 -3.02
CA ASP A 84 12.31 7.53 -1.84
C ASP A 84 11.85 6.39 -0.93
N ALA A 85 12.79 5.54 -0.51
CA ALA A 85 12.48 4.47 0.43
C ALA A 85 12.48 4.99 1.88
N TYR A 86 11.62 4.41 2.73
CA TYR A 86 11.57 4.68 4.17
C TYR A 86 12.03 3.45 4.97
N LYS A 87 12.33 3.66 6.25
CA LYS A 87 12.78 2.65 7.19
C LYS A 87 11.64 2.14 8.07
N TYR A 88 11.56 0.82 8.19
CA TYR A 88 10.62 0.16 9.08
C TYR A 88 11.21 -1.10 9.69
N LYS A 89 10.62 -1.54 10.80
CA LYS A 89 10.79 -2.86 11.38
C LYS A 89 9.53 -3.67 11.17
N PHE A 90 9.71 -4.97 11.06
CA PHE A 90 8.61 -5.92 10.95
C PHE A 90 8.68 -6.90 12.12
N HIS A 91 7.60 -6.95 12.88
CA HIS A 91 7.47 -7.83 14.03
C HIS A 91 6.50 -8.94 13.67
N PHE A 92 7.03 -10.16 13.58
CA PHE A 92 6.23 -11.33 13.28
C PHE A 92 5.47 -11.77 14.53
N ASN A 93 4.14 -11.79 14.48
CA ASN A 93 3.33 -12.34 15.55
C ASN A 93 2.48 -13.49 15.02
N LYS A 94 2.65 -14.68 15.62
CA LYS A 94 1.85 -15.87 15.26
C LYS A 94 0.41 -15.77 15.78
N GLU A 95 0.16 -14.93 16.77
CA GLU A 95 -1.11 -14.87 17.52
C GLU A 95 -1.93 -13.61 17.20
N ASN A 96 -1.29 -12.44 16.99
CA ASN A 96 -1.97 -11.14 16.87
C ASN A 96 -1.51 -10.28 15.68
N ASN A 97 -1.65 -10.80 14.45
CA ASN A 97 -1.26 -10.17 13.17
C ASN A 97 0.20 -9.68 13.10
N ASN A 98 0.73 -9.52 11.90
CA ASN A 98 2.05 -8.92 11.78
C ASN A 98 1.99 -7.45 12.24
N LYS A 99 3.09 -6.91 12.75
CA LYS A 99 3.17 -5.48 13.12
C LYS A 99 4.29 -4.80 12.36
N ILE A 100 3.93 -3.78 11.60
CA ILE A 100 4.87 -2.84 10.97
C ILE A 100 5.13 -1.68 11.94
N GLU A 101 6.40 -1.36 12.16
CA GLU A 101 6.85 -0.22 12.96
C GLU A 101 7.71 0.72 12.09
N CYS A 102 7.19 1.91 11.82
CA CYS A 102 7.92 2.95 11.09
C CYS A 102 8.93 3.64 12.02
N VAL A 103 10.21 3.67 11.63
CA VAL A 103 11.31 4.10 12.52
C VAL A 103 11.97 5.43 12.14
N ASP A 104 11.60 6.01 11.00
CA ASP A 104 12.01 7.38 10.66
C ASP A 104 11.37 8.42 11.59
N ASP A 105 11.98 9.61 11.63
CA ASP A 105 11.53 10.73 12.48
C ASP A 105 10.06 11.08 12.22
N ILE A 106 9.29 11.31 13.28
CA ILE A 106 7.83 11.53 13.19
C ILE A 106 7.41 12.70 12.30
N SER A 107 8.29 13.69 12.12
CA SER A 107 8.03 14.86 11.28
C SER A 107 8.43 14.64 9.81
N SER A 108 9.20 13.60 9.52
CA SER A 108 9.79 13.32 8.21
C SER A 108 8.75 12.86 7.19
N ILE A 109 9.10 12.97 5.91
CA ILE A 109 8.25 12.55 4.79
C ILE A 109 8.25 11.02 4.69
N GLU A 110 9.42 10.41 4.85
CA GLU A 110 9.63 8.96 4.90
C GLU A 110 8.71 8.31 5.94
N ARG A 111 8.61 8.92 7.12
CA ARG A 111 7.73 8.44 8.18
C ARG A 111 6.26 8.54 7.80
N LYS A 112 5.81 9.67 7.25
CA LYS A 112 4.42 9.84 6.80
C LYS A 112 4.05 8.83 5.71
N LYS A 113 4.95 8.59 4.74
CA LYS A 113 4.79 7.56 3.70
C LYS A 113 4.66 6.17 4.30
N CYS A 114 5.56 5.81 5.22
CA CYS A 114 5.51 4.53 5.92
C CYS A 114 4.19 4.35 6.69
N ASP A 115 3.72 5.39 7.38
CA ASP A 115 2.45 5.32 8.12
C ASP A 115 1.25 5.14 7.17
N CYS A 116 1.25 5.75 5.99
CA CYS A 116 0.23 5.52 4.96
C CYS A 116 0.31 4.09 4.39
N ASP A 117 1.50 3.59 4.06
CA ASP A 117 1.72 2.26 3.49
C ASP A 117 1.43 1.13 4.48
N LYS A 118 1.75 1.35 5.76
CA LYS A 118 1.34 0.46 6.84
C LYS A 118 -0.18 0.32 6.89
N ARG A 119 -0.91 1.44 6.84
CA ARG A 119 -2.38 1.44 6.94
C ARG A 119 -3.05 0.72 5.79
N ILE A 120 -2.57 0.90 4.56
CA ILE A 120 -3.15 0.16 3.42
C ILE A 120 -2.84 -1.34 3.52
N ALA A 121 -1.65 -1.73 3.99
CA ALA A 121 -1.31 -3.14 4.21
C ALA A 121 -2.23 -3.80 5.24
N GLU A 122 -2.44 -3.16 6.40
CA GLU A 122 -3.39 -3.60 7.43
C GLU A 122 -4.83 -3.64 6.91
N CYS A 123 -5.21 -2.65 6.09
CA CYS A 123 -6.53 -2.57 5.48
C CYS A 123 -6.77 -3.70 4.47
N PHE A 124 -5.81 -4.00 3.60
CA PHE A 124 -5.88 -5.13 2.68
C PHE A 124 -6.01 -6.46 3.42
N LEU A 125 -5.28 -6.64 4.52
CA LEU A 125 -5.41 -7.85 5.35
C LEU A 125 -6.85 -7.99 5.88
N ALA A 126 -7.45 -6.89 6.35
CA ALA A 126 -8.83 -6.89 6.83
C ALA A 126 -9.87 -7.09 5.70
N ALA A 127 -9.63 -6.54 4.51
CA ALA A 127 -10.52 -6.62 3.36
C ALA A 127 -10.40 -7.96 2.59
N GLN A 128 -9.41 -8.79 2.91
CA GLN A 128 -9.04 -10.00 2.17
C GLN A 128 -10.22 -10.95 1.92
N SER A 129 -11.13 -11.08 2.90
CA SER A 129 -12.30 -11.97 2.80
C SER A 129 -13.33 -11.54 1.74
N THR A 130 -13.30 -10.28 1.33
CA THR A 130 -14.22 -9.70 0.32
C THR A 130 -13.53 -9.35 -1.00
N TYR A 131 -12.23 -9.64 -1.13
CA TYR A 131 -11.49 -9.41 -2.36
C TYR A 131 -12.11 -10.18 -3.54
N SER A 132 -12.25 -9.51 -4.68
CA SER A 132 -12.80 -10.10 -5.90
C SER A 132 -11.91 -9.82 -7.11
N GLU A 133 -11.43 -10.87 -7.76
CA GLU A 133 -10.66 -10.75 -9.01
C GLU A 133 -11.45 -10.10 -10.15
N SER A 134 -12.79 -10.10 -10.07
CA SER A 134 -13.65 -9.39 -11.04
C SER A 134 -13.39 -7.89 -11.09
N ASN A 135 -12.76 -7.33 -10.06
CA ASN A 135 -12.46 -5.90 -9.96
C ASN A 135 -11.06 -5.57 -10.51
N LEU A 136 -10.33 -6.53 -11.08
CA LEU A 136 -9.07 -6.24 -11.78
C LEU A 136 -9.32 -5.58 -13.13
N ASN A 137 -8.53 -4.56 -13.44
CA ASN A 137 -8.51 -3.85 -14.73
C ASN A 137 -9.86 -3.22 -15.13
N ILE A 138 -10.62 -2.74 -14.15
CA ILE A 138 -11.96 -2.16 -14.40
C ILE A 138 -11.97 -0.62 -14.43
N ARG A 139 -10.79 0.03 -14.34
CA ARG A 139 -10.69 1.50 -14.18
C ARG A 139 -11.37 2.30 -15.29
N ASP A 140 -11.48 1.76 -16.49
CA ASP A 140 -12.15 2.43 -17.62
C ASP A 140 -13.68 2.38 -17.55
N LEU A 141 -14.25 1.61 -16.63
CA LEU A 141 -15.70 1.49 -16.50
C LEU A 141 -16.34 2.77 -15.93
N PRO A 142 -17.60 3.08 -16.27
CA PRO A 142 -18.25 4.34 -15.91
C PRO A 142 -18.26 4.66 -14.40
N GLN A 143 -18.35 3.66 -13.53
CA GLN A 143 -18.35 3.84 -12.08
C GLN A 143 -17.02 4.38 -11.52
N CYS A 144 -15.93 4.21 -12.26
CA CYS A 144 -14.60 4.72 -11.92
C CYS A 144 -14.32 6.09 -12.55
N GLN A 145 -15.27 6.64 -13.30
CA GLN A 145 -15.14 7.97 -13.89
C GLN A 145 -15.71 9.00 -12.92
N SER A 146 -15.02 10.14 -12.79
CA SER A 146 -15.55 11.25 -12.01
C SER A 146 -16.87 11.70 -12.63
N THR A 147 -17.92 11.85 -11.82
CA THR A 147 -19.19 12.42 -12.27
C THR A 147 -18.94 13.89 -12.56
N ILE A 148 -18.45 14.21 -13.75
CA ILE A 148 -18.56 15.56 -14.29
C ILE A 148 -20.06 15.77 -14.44
N MET A 149 -20.68 16.42 -13.45
CA MET A 149 -21.92 17.15 -13.69
C MET A 149 -21.56 18.15 -14.80
N LYS A 150 -22.01 17.84 -16.02
CA LYS A 150 -22.10 18.82 -17.10
C LYS A 150 -22.97 19.98 -16.67
#